data_AF-R9C859-F1
#
_entry.id   AF-R9C859-F1
#
_cell.length_a   1.000
_cell.length_b   1.000
_cell.length_c   1.000
_cell.angle_alpha   90.00
_cell.angle_beta   90.00
_cell.angle_gamma   90.00
#
_symmetry.space_group_name_H-M   'P 1'
#
loop_
_entity.id
_entity.type
_entity.pdbx_description
1 polymer ?
#
loop_
_entity_poly.entity_id
_entity_poly.type
_entity_poly.pdbx_seq_one_letter_code
_entity_poly.pdbx_strand_id
1 'polypeptide(L)'
;MKNINIQDFLKNKIIGYSIITAASITFIYLLISIFFINHLFFNTTINGIDVSLKTYEEAQDTLKESINEYKLKIVQRDEKIEELLAQDIELKFNENNSVLNIKKIQASLKWGRSLFKKQDYYINDLVSYDNNKLLKKIQELDCLK
;
A
#
# COMPACT_ATOMS: atom_id res chain seq x y z
N MET A 1 -4.43 10.38 66.23
CA MET A 1 -3.67 10.85 65.05
C MET A 1 -3.78 9.79 63.96
N LYS A 2 -4.27 10.13 62.76
CA LYS A 2 -4.40 9.18 61.64
C LYS A 2 -2.98 8.82 61.17
N ASN A 3 -2.60 7.55 61.25
CA ASN A 3 -1.31 7.07 60.80
C ASN A 3 -1.33 7.02 59.25
N ILE A 4 -0.71 8.00 58.60
CA ILE A 4 -0.67 8.07 57.14
C ILE A 4 0.42 7.10 56.67
N ASN A 5 0.02 6.01 56.02
CA ASN A 5 0.95 5.01 55.50
C ASN A 5 1.65 5.54 54.24
N ILE A 6 2.93 5.86 54.36
CA ILE A 6 3.76 6.44 53.29
C ILE A 6 3.85 5.50 52.07
N GLN A 7 3.78 4.18 52.28
CA GLN A 7 3.80 3.20 51.19
C GLN A 7 2.57 3.30 50.29
N ASP A 8 1.40 3.54 50.88
CA ASP A 8 0.14 3.69 50.13
C ASP A 8 0.13 5.00 49.32
N PHE A 9 0.73 6.06 49.85
CA PHE A 9 0.89 7.33 49.14
C PHE A 9 1.80 7.20 47.92
N LEU A 10 2.95 6.52 48.05
CA LEU A 10 3.88 6.29 46.94
C LEU A 10 3.27 5.36 45.87
N LYS A 11 2.55 4.32 46.28
CA LYS A 11 1.82 3.42 45.37
C LYS A 11 0.77 4.17 44.54
N ASN A 12 -0.02 5.05 45.17
CA ASN A 12 -1.02 5.87 44.48
C ASN A 12 -0.38 6.84 43.46
N LYS A 13 0.80 7.39 43.78
CA LYS A 13 1.55 8.25 42.86
C LYS A 13 2.07 7.49 41.64
N ILE A 14 2.58 6.27 41.83
CA ILE A 14 3.05 5.38 40.75
C ILE A 14 1.87 4.96 39.84
N ILE A 15 0.72 4.62 40.42
CA ILE A 15 -0.51 4.30 39.67
C ILE A 15 -0.94 5.51 38.84
N GLY A 16 -0.91 6.73 39.41
CA GLY A 16 -1.21 7.96 38.68
C GLY A 16 -0.30 8.18 37.46
N TYR A 17 1.01 8.02 37.61
CA TYR A 17 1.94 8.13 36.47
C TYR A 17 1.73 7.04 35.42
N SER A 18 1.42 5.82 35.83
CA SER A 18 1.11 4.72 34.90
C SER A 18 -0.15 5.01 34.08
N ILE A 19 -1.16 5.64 34.68
CA ILE A 19 -2.40 6.01 33.97
C ILE A 19 -2.11 7.13 32.96
N ILE A 20 -1.37 8.16 33.36
CA ILE A 20 -1.02 9.28 32.47
C ILE A 20 -0.23 8.76 31.25
N THR A 21 0.76 7.92 31.48
CA THR A 21 1.58 7.35 30.38
C THR A 21 0.75 6.48 29.44
N ALA A 22 -0.11 5.60 29.97
CA ALA A 22 -1.02 4.80 29.14
C ALA A 22 -2.01 5.68 28.34
N ALA A 23 -2.53 6.74 28.95
CA ALA A 23 -3.41 7.69 28.28
C ALA A 23 -2.68 8.44 27.15
N SER A 24 -1.45 8.90 27.38
CA SER A 24 -0.63 9.54 26.36
C SER A 24 -0.34 8.62 25.17
N ILE A 25 0.01 7.35 25.41
CA ILE A 25 0.23 6.37 24.34
C ILE A 25 -1.05 6.14 23.54
N THR A 26 -2.18 5.99 24.22
CA THR A 26 -3.49 5.82 23.58
C THR A 26 -3.85 7.03 22.72
N PHE A 27 -3.59 8.24 23.22
CA PHE A 27 -3.85 9.47 22.49
C PHE A 27 -3.01 9.56 21.19
N ILE A 28 -1.71 9.27 21.27
CA ILE A 28 -0.83 9.24 20.09
C ILE A 28 -1.30 8.17 19.10
N TYR A 29 -1.68 6.99 19.58
CA TYR A 29 -2.18 5.91 18.73
C TYR A 29 -3.40 6.36 17.91
N LEU A 30 -4.35 7.02 18.56
CA LEU A 30 -5.57 7.52 17.93
C LEU A 30 -5.30 8.66 16.95
N LEU A 31 -4.35 9.56 17.24
CA LEU A 31 -3.93 10.60 16.29
C LEU A 31 -3.40 9.98 15.00
N ILE A 32 -2.54 8.96 15.11
CA ILE A 32 -2.03 8.24 13.94
C ILE A 32 -3.17 7.47 13.24
N SER A 33 -4.12 6.90 13.98
CA SER A 33 -5.30 6.28 13.37
C SER A 33 -6.14 7.25 12.55
N ILE A 34 -6.21 8.53 12.92
CA ILE A 34 -6.93 9.54 12.12
C ILE A 34 -6.24 9.76 10.77
N PHE A 35 -4.91 9.76 10.73
CA PHE A 35 -4.16 9.87 9.47
C PHE A 35 -4.54 8.76 8.49
N PHE A 36 -4.64 7.52 8.96
CA PHE A 36 -5.01 6.35 8.16
C PHE A 36 -6.49 6.24 7.78
N ILE A 37 -7.31 7.25 8.06
CA ILE A 37 -8.68 7.33 7.50
C ILE A 37 -8.62 7.53 5.98
N ASN A 38 -7.68 8.35 5.53
CA ASN A 38 -7.54 8.75 4.13
C ASN A 38 -6.25 8.27 3.47
N HIS A 39 -5.26 7.81 4.26
CA HIS A 39 -3.98 7.31 3.76
C HIS A 39 -3.88 5.80 3.89
N LEU A 40 -3.14 5.19 2.96
CA LEU A 40 -2.79 3.78 3.00
C LEU A 40 -1.76 3.50 4.09
N PHE A 41 -1.84 2.30 4.67
CA PHE A 41 -0.93 1.84 5.72
C PHE A 41 0.56 1.84 5.29
N PHE A 42 1.45 1.76 6.28
CA PHE A 42 2.86 1.48 6.03
C PHE A 42 3.04 0.18 5.24
N ASN A 43 4.11 0.11 4.44
CA ASN A 43 4.47 -1.09 3.67
C ASN A 43 3.32 -1.62 2.80
N THR A 44 2.51 -0.74 2.20
CA THR A 44 1.41 -1.11 1.31
C THR A 44 1.87 -1.10 -0.13
N THR A 45 1.73 -2.23 -0.81
CA THR A 45 1.99 -2.34 -2.25
C THR A 45 0.73 -2.78 -2.99
N ILE A 46 0.53 -2.24 -4.19
CA ILE A 46 -0.54 -2.66 -5.11
C ILE A 46 0.14 -3.10 -6.40
N ASN A 47 -0.05 -4.37 -6.79
CA ASN A 47 0.60 -4.99 -7.94
C ASN A 47 2.12 -4.77 -7.99
N GLY A 48 2.76 -4.70 -6.81
CA GLY A 48 4.20 -4.47 -6.66
C GLY A 48 4.64 -3.00 -6.66
N ILE A 49 3.72 -2.04 -6.86
CA ILE A 49 4.00 -0.61 -6.77
C ILE A 49 3.78 -0.15 -5.33
N ASP A 50 4.77 0.55 -4.76
CA ASP A 50 4.68 1.10 -3.40
C ASP A 50 3.76 2.32 -3.37
N VAL A 51 2.72 2.21 -2.54
CA VAL A 51 1.73 3.25 -2.32
C VAL A 51 1.57 3.57 -0.83
N SER A 52 2.56 3.18 -0.02
CA SER A 52 2.58 3.41 1.42
C SER A 52 2.39 4.89 1.75
N LEU A 53 1.55 5.18 2.75
CA LEU A 53 1.29 6.53 3.26
C LEU A 53 0.67 7.52 2.27
N LYS A 54 0.40 7.11 1.02
CA LYS A 54 -0.33 7.92 0.05
C LYS A 54 -1.81 7.91 0.37
N THR A 55 -2.50 8.97 0.01
CA THR A 55 -3.95 8.97 -0.08
C THR A 55 -4.43 8.01 -1.18
N TYR A 56 -5.71 7.62 -1.14
CA TYR A 56 -6.30 6.77 -2.19
C TYR A 56 -6.28 7.42 -3.57
N GLU A 57 -6.27 8.75 -3.65
CA GLU A 57 -6.17 9.51 -4.90
C GLU A 57 -4.73 9.50 -5.41
N GLU A 58 -3.77 9.90 -4.57
CA GLU A 58 -2.34 9.86 -4.92
C GLU A 58 -1.85 8.45 -5.27
N ALA A 59 -2.43 7.41 -4.65
CA ALA A 59 -2.14 6.03 -4.99
C ALA A 59 -2.60 5.70 -6.42
N GLN A 60 -3.80 6.14 -6.83
CA GLN A 60 -4.28 5.94 -8.19
C GLN A 60 -3.42 6.70 -9.21
N ASP A 61 -3.03 7.93 -8.91
CA ASP A 61 -2.14 8.70 -9.76
C ASP A 61 -0.77 8.02 -9.91
N THR A 62 -0.20 7.55 -8.81
CA THR A 62 1.08 6.81 -8.81
C THR A 62 0.98 5.53 -9.64
N LEU A 63 -0.12 4.79 -9.53
CA LEU A 63 -0.35 3.57 -10.32
C LEU A 63 -0.48 3.90 -11.80
N LYS A 64 -1.21 4.97 -12.15
CA LYS A 64 -1.41 5.44 -13.52
C LYS A 64 -0.11 5.90 -14.17
N GLU A 65 0.71 6.66 -13.46
CA GLU A 65 2.06 7.04 -13.90
C GLU A 65 2.93 5.81 -14.15
N SER A 66 2.94 4.87 -13.21
CA SER A 66 3.71 3.63 -13.32
C SER A 66 3.29 2.76 -14.52
N ILE A 67 2.00 2.78 -14.88
CA ILE A 67 1.47 2.05 -16.06
C ILE A 67 1.91 2.70 -17.36
N ASN A 68 1.94 4.03 -17.43
CA ASN A 68 2.37 4.75 -18.63
C ASN A 68 3.86 4.52 -18.94
N GLU A 69 4.69 4.41 -17.90
CA GLU A 69 6.12 4.11 -18.03
C GLU A 69 6.41 2.61 -18.14
N TYR A 70 5.37 1.76 -18.10
CA TYR A 70 5.54 0.31 -18.07
C TYR A 70 6.17 -0.23 -19.35
N LYS A 71 7.17 -1.08 -19.15
CA LYS A 71 7.95 -1.70 -20.21
C LYS A 71 8.28 -3.13 -19.84
N LEU A 72 7.89 -4.06 -20.70
CA LEU A 72 8.26 -5.46 -20.58
C LEU A 72 9.49 -5.72 -21.44
N LYS A 73 10.55 -6.25 -20.84
CA LYS A 73 11.79 -6.61 -21.52
C LYS A 73 11.84 -8.12 -21.69
N ILE A 74 11.90 -8.59 -22.93
CA ILE A 74 11.96 -9.99 -23.30
C ILE A 74 13.42 -10.29 -23.64
N VAL A 75 14.06 -11.11 -22.82
CA VAL A 75 15.44 -11.59 -23.05
C VAL A 75 15.35 -12.97 -23.69
N GLN A 76 15.78 -13.06 -24.93
CA GLN A 76 15.80 -14.29 -25.70
C GLN A 76 17.01 -15.16 -25.32
N ARG A 77 17.03 -16.41 -25.81
CA ARG A 77 18.08 -17.39 -25.49
C ARG A 77 19.45 -17.01 -26.07
N ASP A 78 19.46 -16.29 -27.19
CA ASP A 78 20.64 -15.76 -27.87
C ASP A 78 21.07 -14.39 -27.31
N GLU A 79 20.59 -14.03 -26.11
CA GLU A 79 20.82 -12.74 -25.44
C GLU A 79 20.22 -11.54 -26.19
N LYS A 80 19.43 -11.76 -27.25
CA LYS A 80 18.70 -10.70 -27.92
C LYS A 80 17.61 -10.15 -27.01
N ILE A 81 17.45 -8.83 -27.06
CA ILE A 81 16.51 -8.10 -26.22
C ILE A 81 15.43 -7.50 -27.12
N GLU A 82 14.18 -7.83 -26.83
CA GLU A 82 13.00 -7.16 -27.38
C GLU A 82 12.21 -6.49 -26.26
N GLU A 83 11.48 -5.44 -26.60
CA GLU A 83 10.78 -4.60 -25.63
C GLU A 83 9.33 -4.42 -26.08
N LEU A 84 8.40 -4.60 -25.14
CA LEU A 84 6.98 -4.34 -25.33
C LEU A 84 6.60 -3.16 -24.43
N LEU A 85 6.26 -2.05 -25.05
CA LEU A 85 5.87 -0.83 -24.35
C LEU A 85 4.35 -0.85 -24.08
N ALA A 86 3.93 -0.17 -23.02
CA ALA A 86 2.51 0.04 -22.70
C ALA A 86 1.70 0.53 -23.93
N GLN A 87 2.26 1.48 -24.69
CA GLN A 87 1.63 2.04 -25.90
C GLN A 87 1.42 1.02 -27.03
N ASP A 88 2.26 -0.01 -27.14
CA ASP A 88 2.19 -0.98 -28.23
C ASP A 88 0.92 -1.83 -28.17
N ILE A 89 0.38 -2.01 -26.96
CA ILE A 89 -0.81 -2.81 -26.66
C ILE A 89 -1.98 -1.96 -26.15
N GLU A 90 -1.89 -0.62 -26.26
CA GLU A 90 -2.83 0.31 -25.65
C GLU A 90 -3.14 0.00 -24.18
N LEU A 91 -2.11 -0.29 -23.39
CA LEU A 91 -2.26 -0.51 -21.96
C LEU A 91 -2.76 0.78 -21.30
N LYS A 92 -3.91 0.70 -20.63
CA LYS A 92 -4.58 1.83 -19.98
C LYS A 92 -4.92 1.47 -18.54
N PHE A 93 -4.74 2.45 -17.66
CA PHE A 93 -5.27 2.36 -16.30
C PHE A 93 -6.80 2.24 -16.33
N ASN A 94 -7.35 1.32 -15.56
CA ASN A 94 -8.79 1.19 -15.41
C ASN A 94 -9.26 2.12 -14.28
N GLU A 95 -9.91 3.24 -14.61
CA GLU A 95 -10.42 4.19 -13.60
C GLU A 95 -11.50 3.56 -12.68
N ASN A 96 -12.17 2.49 -13.14
CA ASN A 96 -13.19 1.77 -12.35
C ASN A 96 -12.60 0.54 -11.61
N ASN A 97 -11.31 0.57 -11.30
CA ASN A 97 -10.62 -0.53 -10.65
C ASN A 97 -11.06 -0.75 -9.18
N SER A 98 -10.63 -1.89 -8.64
CA SER A 98 -10.94 -2.29 -7.28
C SER A 98 -10.01 -1.71 -6.18
N VAL A 99 -9.19 -0.67 -6.45
CA VAL A 99 -8.30 -0.05 -5.44
C VAL A 99 -9.10 0.49 -4.25
N LEU A 100 -10.28 1.06 -4.50
CA LEU A 100 -11.16 1.54 -3.43
C LEU A 100 -11.61 0.44 -2.46
N ASN A 101 -11.54 -0.84 -2.85
CA ASN A 101 -11.84 -1.95 -1.94
C ASN A 101 -10.75 -2.13 -0.87
N ILE A 102 -9.50 -1.70 -1.12
CA ILE A 102 -8.42 -1.72 -0.13
C ILE A 102 -8.79 -0.82 1.06
N LYS A 103 -9.46 0.32 0.82
CA LYS A 103 -9.95 1.20 1.88
C LYS A 103 -10.83 0.48 2.90
N LYS A 104 -11.67 -0.44 2.43
CA LYS A 104 -12.58 -1.21 3.31
C LYS A 104 -11.81 -2.23 4.16
N ILE A 105 -10.69 -2.74 3.64
CA ILE A 105 -9.85 -3.73 4.34
C ILE A 105 -8.97 -3.06 5.40
N GLN A 106 -8.41 -1.89 5.06
CA GLN A 106 -7.54 -1.10 5.94
C GLN A 106 -8.35 -0.26 6.94
N ALA A 107 -9.06 -0.92 7.86
CA ALA A 107 -9.73 -0.23 8.96
C ALA A 107 -8.70 0.57 9.79
N SER A 108 -8.84 1.88 9.88
CA SER A 108 -7.79 2.80 10.33
C SER A 108 -7.15 2.43 11.68
N LEU A 109 -7.91 1.88 12.63
CA LEU A 109 -7.39 1.39 13.92
C LEU A 109 -6.47 0.15 13.83
N LYS A 110 -6.27 -0.47 12.66
CA LYS A 110 -5.43 -1.67 12.48
C LYS A 110 -4.03 -1.36 11.93
N TRP A 111 -3.68 -0.08 11.79
CA TRP A 111 -2.41 0.36 11.23
C TRP A 111 -1.19 -0.23 11.94
N GLY A 112 -1.26 -0.50 13.25
CA GLY A 112 -0.13 -1.04 14.02
C GLY A 112 0.44 -2.36 13.47
N ARG A 113 -0.37 -3.19 12.81
CA ARG A 113 0.12 -4.43 12.17
C ARG A 113 1.03 -4.15 10.98
N SER A 114 0.82 -3.03 10.30
CA SER A 114 1.56 -2.67 9.08
C SER A 114 3.02 -2.29 9.34
N LEU A 115 3.36 -1.89 10.57
CA LEU A 115 4.75 -1.65 10.98
C LEU A 115 5.61 -2.91 10.94
N PHE A 116 5.01 -4.08 11.14
CA PHE A 116 5.73 -5.35 11.25
C PHE A 116 5.45 -6.30 10.08
N LYS A 117 4.48 -5.97 9.22
CA LYS A 117 4.06 -6.83 8.11
C LYS A 117 3.75 -6.01 6.87
N LYS A 118 4.29 -6.45 5.72
CA LYS A 118 3.91 -5.93 4.41
C LYS A 118 2.42 -6.15 4.14
N GLN A 119 1.83 -5.20 3.42
CA GLN A 119 0.44 -5.21 2.98
C GLN A 119 0.44 -5.26 1.45
N ASP A 120 0.59 -6.45 0.89
CA ASP A 120 0.66 -6.66 -0.55
C ASP A 120 -0.74 -6.99 -1.09
N TYR A 121 -1.19 -6.20 -2.07
CA TYR A 121 -2.49 -6.35 -2.73
C TYR A 121 -2.31 -6.59 -4.22
N TYR A 122 -3.09 -7.53 -4.76
CA TYR A 122 -3.14 -7.82 -6.19
C TYR A 122 -4.53 -7.53 -6.72
N ILE A 123 -4.60 -6.59 -7.66
CA ILE A 123 -5.80 -6.10 -8.32
C ILE A 123 -5.73 -6.53 -9.77
N ASN A 124 -6.60 -7.47 -10.15
CA ASN A 124 -6.62 -8.06 -11.49
C ASN A 124 -7.18 -7.08 -12.54
N ASP A 125 -8.10 -6.21 -12.14
CA ASP A 125 -8.77 -5.23 -12.98
C ASP A 125 -8.05 -3.87 -12.98
N LEU A 126 -6.77 -3.81 -12.62
CA LEU A 126 -6.01 -2.55 -12.54
C LEU A 126 -5.80 -1.90 -13.92
N VAL A 127 -5.65 -2.72 -14.94
CA VAL A 127 -5.34 -2.29 -16.32
C VAL A 127 -6.27 -2.95 -17.32
N SER A 128 -6.42 -2.29 -18.47
CA SER A 128 -7.02 -2.84 -19.68
C SER A 128 -6.02 -2.69 -20.83
N TYR A 129 -6.12 -3.57 -21.84
CA TYR A 129 -5.25 -3.54 -23.02
C TYR A 129 -5.99 -4.12 -24.24
N ASP A 130 -5.50 -3.83 -25.43
CA ASP A 130 -6.03 -4.36 -26.68
C ASP A 130 -5.43 -5.76 -26.96
N ASN A 131 -6.26 -6.79 -26.85
CA ASN A 131 -5.86 -8.18 -27.11
C ASN A 131 -5.34 -8.40 -28.54
N ASN A 132 -5.90 -7.74 -29.55
CA ASN A 132 -5.47 -7.90 -30.93
C ASN A 132 -4.08 -7.30 -31.14
N LYS A 133 -3.82 -6.12 -30.55
CA LYS A 133 -2.50 -5.49 -30.59
C LYS A 133 -1.45 -6.30 -29.84
N LEU A 134 -1.81 -6.85 -28.68
CA LEU A 134 -0.94 -7.75 -27.93
C LEU A 134 -0.59 -8.99 -28.75
N LEU A 135 -1.57 -9.68 -29.33
CA LEU A 135 -1.34 -10.87 -30.15
C LEU A 135 -0.47 -10.56 -31.37
N LYS A 136 -0.72 -9.43 -32.03
CA LYS A 136 0.12 -8.97 -33.14
C LYS A 136 1.57 -8.75 -32.71
N LYS A 137 1.79 -8.08 -31.57
CA LYS A 137 3.14 -7.86 -31.02
C LYS A 137 3.83 -9.16 -30.65
N ILE A 138 3.11 -10.13 -30.09
CA ILE A 138 3.65 -11.46 -29.78
C ILE A 138 4.06 -12.21 -31.05
N GLN A 139 3.25 -12.16 -32.11
CA GLN A 139 3.58 -12.79 -33.41
C GLN A 139 4.76 -12.13 -34.12
N GLU A 140 5.03 -10.85 -33.83
CA GLU A 140 6.18 -10.12 -34.36
C GLU A 140 7.51 -10.50 -33.67
N LEU A 141 7.47 -11.13 -32.48
CA LEU A 141 8.66 -11.52 -31.71
C LEU A 141 9.52 -12.51 -32.49
N ASP A 142 10.82 -12.26 -32.52
CA ASP A 142 11.73 -13.06 -33.33
C ASP A 142 11.92 -14.49 -32.78
N CYS A 143 11.74 -14.68 -31.47
CA CYS A 143 11.84 -16.00 -30.85
C CYS A 143 10.63 -16.92 -31.09
N LEU A 144 9.54 -16.39 -31.67
CA LEU A 144 8.32 -17.13 -31.98
C LEU A 144 8.07 -17.28 -33.49
N LYS A 145 8.93 -16.68 -34.32
CA LYS A 145 9.00 -16.95 -35.76
C LYS A 145 9.72 -18.28 -36.01
#